data_AF-A0A8E2F3I6-F1
#
_entry.id   AF-A0A8E2F3I6-F1
#
_cell.length_a   1.000
_cell.length_b   1.000
_cell.length_c   1.000
_cell.angle_alpha   90.00
_cell.angle_beta   90.00
_cell.angle_gamma   90.00
#
_symmetry.space_group_name_H-M   'P 1'
#
loop_
_entity.id
_entity.type
_entity.pdbx_description
1 polymer ?
#
loop_
_entity_poly.entity_id
_entity_poly.type
_entity_poly.pdbx_seq_one_letter_code
_entity_poly.pdbx_strand_id
1 'polypeptide(L)'
;MGDDPFDSVLDLEETYYQEGYDLGVADGSRAGRTEGRVFGIEKGFEKFTAMGMLYGRAAVWASRLPRKKEQGKDDKNKAIIAQDEVLFNFLEGSSERLPPLAANPRLEKHIQTLFALVEPETFSTENTEEAVADFDDRLKRAGAKAKVIERIV
;
A
#
# COMPACT_ATOMS: atom_id res chain seq x y z
N MET A 1 -52.12 -35.54 -31.49
CA MET A 1 -50.81 -36.19 -31.69
C MET A 1 -50.27 -36.41 -30.30
N GLY A 2 -50.10 -37.66 -29.88
CA GLY A 2 -49.57 -37.95 -28.55
C GLY A 2 -48.06 -37.69 -28.55
N ASP A 3 -47.53 -37.22 -27.42
CA ASP A 3 -46.09 -37.15 -27.17
C ASP A 3 -45.47 -38.52 -27.50
N ASP A 4 -44.48 -38.54 -28.39
CA ASP A 4 -43.70 -39.74 -28.63
C ASP A 4 -42.82 -39.98 -27.39
N PRO A 5 -42.94 -41.14 -26.72
CA PRO A 5 -42.15 -41.44 -25.54
C PRO A 5 -40.63 -41.47 -25.80
N PHE A 6 -40.18 -41.53 -27.05
CA PHE A 6 -38.76 -41.52 -27.42
C PHE A 6 -38.18 -40.14 -27.76
N ASP A 7 -39.02 -39.10 -27.90
CA ASP A 7 -38.55 -37.74 -28.23
C ASP A 7 -37.55 -37.23 -27.17
N SER A 8 -37.84 -37.46 -25.89
CA SER A 8 -36.94 -37.10 -24.78
C SER A 8 -35.57 -37.80 -24.80
N VAL A 9 -35.47 -38.97 -25.43
CA VAL A 9 -34.21 -39.73 -25.57
C VAL A 9 -33.38 -39.18 -26.72
N LEU A 10 -34.03 -38.66 -27.76
CA LEU A 10 -33.36 -38.04 -28.91
C LEU A 10 -32.75 -36.69 -28.55
N ASP A 11 -33.37 -35.94 -27.63
CA ASP A 11 -32.89 -34.62 -27.16
C ASP A 11 -31.89 -34.71 -26.00
N LEU A 12 -31.55 -35.92 -25.54
CA LEU A 12 -30.77 -36.15 -24.33
C LEU A 12 -29.33 -35.59 -24.45
N GLU A 13 -28.71 -35.71 -25.63
CA GLU A 13 -27.37 -35.17 -25.90
C GLU A 13 -27.35 -33.65 -25.77
N GLU A 14 -28.29 -32.97 -26.44
CA GLU A 14 -28.39 -31.51 -26.42
C GLU A 14 -28.74 -31.01 -25.01
N THR A 15 -29.61 -31.72 -24.29
CA THR A 15 -29.96 -31.41 -22.90
C THR A 15 -28.74 -31.45 -21.99
N TYR A 16 -27.98 -32.55 -21.99
CA TYR A 16 -26.79 -32.66 -21.14
C TYR A 16 -25.63 -31.76 -21.59
N TYR A 17 -25.53 -31.46 -22.89
CA TYR A 17 -24.58 -30.48 -23.39
C TYR A 17 -24.89 -29.09 -22.83
N GLN A 18 -26.15 -28.66 -22.92
CA GLN A 18 -26.60 -27.37 -22.41
C GLN A 18 -26.48 -27.30 -20.89
N GLU A 19 -26.86 -28.37 -20.18
CA GLU A 19 -26.71 -28.46 -18.73
C GLU A 19 -25.24 -28.34 -18.30
N GLY A 20 -24.34 -29.07 -18.96
CA GLY A 20 -22.91 -28.99 -18.70
C GLY A 20 -22.32 -27.61 -19.01
N TYR A 21 -22.77 -26.97 -20.08
CA TYR A 21 -22.39 -25.60 -20.42
C TYR A 21 -22.86 -24.60 -19.36
N ASP A 22 -24.13 -24.66 -18.96
CA ASP A 22 -24.71 -23.75 -17.98
C ASP A 22 -24.07 -23.92 -16.61
N LEU A 23 -23.82 -25.17 -16.19
CA LEU A 23 -23.06 -25.49 -14.98
C LEU A 23 -21.63 -24.94 -15.06
N GLY A 24 -20.94 -25.17 -16.17
CA GLY A 24 -19.58 -24.68 -16.38
C GLY A 24 -19.48 -23.15 -16.36
N VAL A 25 -20.45 -22.45 -16.96
CA VAL A 25 -20.54 -20.98 -16.95
C VAL A 25 -20.86 -20.48 -15.54
N ALA A 26 -21.81 -21.12 -14.84
CA ALA A 26 -22.18 -20.74 -13.48
C ALA A 26 -21.00 -20.88 -12.52
N ASP A 27 -20.35 -22.04 -12.52
CA ASP A 27 -19.17 -22.32 -11.67
C ASP A 27 -17.98 -21.47 -12.07
N GLY A 28 -17.70 -21.31 -13.37
CA GLY A 28 -16.63 -20.46 -13.87
C GLY A 28 -16.80 -19.00 -13.47
N SER A 29 -18.03 -18.46 -13.55
CA SER A 29 -18.30 -17.07 -13.14
C SER A 29 -18.13 -16.88 -11.62
N ARG A 30 -18.50 -17.88 -10.82
CA ARG A 30 -18.39 -17.86 -9.36
C ARG A 30 -16.93 -18.00 -8.92
N ALA A 31 -16.21 -18.95 -9.50
CA ALA A 31 -14.79 -19.16 -9.27
C ALA A 31 -13.99 -17.92 -9.68
N GLY A 32 -14.22 -17.39 -10.88
CA GLY A 32 -13.52 -16.21 -11.39
C GLY A 32 -13.72 -14.96 -10.53
N ARG A 33 -14.94 -14.69 -10.04
CA ARG A 33 -15.15 -13.59 -9.08
C ARG A 33 -14.41 -13.79 -7.76
N THR A 34 -14.40 -15.02 -7.26
CA THR A 34 -13.75 -15.34 -5.98
C THR A 34 -12.24 -15.19 -6.10
N GLU A 35 -11.66 -15.78 -7.14
CA GLU A 35 -10.24 -15.70 -7.45
C GLU A 35 -9.80 -14.26 -7.71
N GLY A 36 -10.52 -13.52 -8.55
CA GLY A 36 -10.21 -12.11 -8.83
C GLY A 36 -10.22 -11.24 -7.58
N ARG A 37 -11.16 -11.49 -6.64
CA ARG A 37 -11.22 -10.76 -5.37
C ARG A 37 -10.04 -11.10 -4.46
N VAL A 38 -9.69 -12.38 -4.34
CA VAL A 38 -8.54 -12.83 -3.53
C VAL A 38 -7.25 -12.26 -4.10
N PHE A 39 -7.05 -12.38 -5.41
CA PHE A 39 -5.89 -11.86 -6.11
C PHE A 39 -5.75 -10.34 -5.95
N GLY A 40 -6.85 -9.59 -6.09
CA GLY A 40 -6.86 -8.14 -5.90
C GLY A 40 -6.42 -7.72 -4.50
N ILE A 41 -6.91 -8.41 -3.46
CA ILE A 41 -6.51 -8.14 -2.06
C ILE A 41 -5.04 -8.47 -1.84
N GLU A 42 -4.57 -9.62 -2.32
CA GLU A 42 -3.17 -10.04 -2.19
C GLU A 42 -2.22 -9.03 -2.85
N LYS A 43 -2.53 -8.62 -4.08
CA LYS A 43 -1.72 -7.63 -4.81
C LYS A 43 -1.81 -6.24 -4.22
N GLY A 44 -2.98 -5.83 -3.74
CA GLY A 44 -3.14 -4.59 -2.99
C GLY A 44 -2.23 -4.58 -1.75
N PHE A 45 -2.29 -5.64 -0.94
CA PHE A 45 -1.47 -5.75 0.27
C PHE A 45 0.04 -5.73 -0.01
N GLU A 46 0.50 -6.46 -1.04
CA GLU A 46 1.91 -6.47 -1.46
C GLU A 46 2.39 -5.05 -1.79
N LYS A 47 1.60 -4.31 -2.58
CA LYS A 47 1.88 -2.94 -2.99
C LYS A 47 1.88 -1.95 -1.82
N PHE A 48 0.90 -2.03 -0.92
CA PHE A 48 0.84 -1.20 0.29
C PHE A 48 1.99 -1.47 1.26
N THR A 49 2.38 -2.74 1.41
CA THR A 49 3.55 -3.12 2.21
C THR A 49 4.83 -2.52 1.63
N ALA A 50 5.00 -2.59 0.31
CA ALA A 50 6.13 -1.96 -0.38
C ALA A 50 6.16 -0.44 -0.17
N MET A 51 5.02 0.23 -0.24
CA MET A 51 4.89 1.66 0.05
C MET A 51 5.25 1.97 1.50
N GLY A 52 4.75 1.18 2.47
CA GLY A 52 5.05 1.34 3.89
C GLY A 52 6.53 1.19 4.21
N MET A 53 7.24 0.27 3.55
CA MET A 53 8.70 0.15 3.66
C MET A 53 9.42 1.43 3.17
N LEU A 54 8.95 2.04 2.08
CA LEU A 54 9.50 3.31 1.60
C LEU A 54 9.21 4.47 2.57
N TYR A 55 8.01 4.51 3.15
CA TYR A 55 7.65 5.47 4.20
C TYR A 55 8.57 5.35 5.42
N GLY A 56 8.79 4.13 5.93
CA GLY A 56 9.70 3.88 7.05
C GLY A 56 11.13 4.33 6.75
N ARG A 57 11.65 4.02 5.55
CA ARG A 57 12.97 4.50 5.09
C ARG A 57 13.02 6.03 5.04
N ALA A 58 11.99 6.67 4.49
CA ALA A 58 11.90 8.12 4.42
C ALA A 58 11.92 8.76 5.81
N ALA A 59 11.19 8.21 6.77
CA ALA A 59 11.16 8.67 8.15
C ALA A 59 12.54 8.56 8.82
N VAL A 60 13.24 7.42 8.65
CA VAL A 60 14.59 7.22 9.18
C VAL A 60 15.61 8.15 8.53
N TRP A 61 15.53 8.38 7.22
CA TRP A 61 16.42 9.33 6.55
C TRP A 61 16.15 10.76 6.99
N ALA A 62 14.87 11.14 7.14
CA ALA A 62 14.47 12.46 7.63
C ALA A 62 14.98 12.72 9.06
N SER A 63 14.89 11.73 9.96
CA SER A 63 15.39 11.87 11.34
C SER A 63 16.91 12.02 11.43
N ARG A 64 17.64 11.59 10.39
CA ARG A 64 19.12 11.68 10.31
C ARG A 64 19.63 12.95 9.61
N LEU A 65 18.75 13.78 9.05
CA LEU A 65 19.16 15.06 8.49
C LEU A 65 19.65 16.01 9.59
N PRO A 66 20.71 16.80 9.35
CA PRO A 66 21.20 17.74 10.34
C PRO A 66 20.14 18.82 10.60
N ARG A 67 19.67 18.93 11.85
CA ARG A 67 18.78 20.02 12.26
C ARG A 67 19.50 21.35 12.02
N LYS A 68 18.96 22.18 11.12
CA LYS A 68 19.33 23.59 11.04
C LYS A 68 19.08 24.16 12.44
N LYS A 69 20.12 24.62 13.15
CA LYS A 69 19.95 25.29 14.44
C LYS A 69 19.05 26.51 14.21
N GLU A 70 17.77 26.40 14.51
CA GLU A 70 16.93 27.56 14.76
C GLU A 70 17.47 28.21 16.03
N GLN A 71 18.13 29.36 15.86
CA GLN A 71 18.42 30.24 16.98
C GLN A 71 17.08 30.78 17.52
N GLY A 72 16.72 30.36 18.73
CA GLY A 72 15.92 31.11 19.69
C GLY A 72 14.42 31.27 19.43
N LYS A 73 13.61 30.53 20.20
CA LYS A 73 12.48 31.07 21.00
C LYS A 73 11.87 29.99 21.91
N ASP A 74 12.39 29.94 23.13
CA ASP A 74 11.68 29.95 24.42
C ASP A 74 10.43 29.06 24.65
N ASP A 75 10.63 27.94 25.35
CA ASP A 75 10.16 27.70 26.74
C ASP A 75 8.70 27.98 27.17
N LYS A 76 7.67 27.79 26.32
CA LYS A 76 6.27 28.03 26.78
C LYS A 76 5.20 26.95 26.61
N ASN A 77 5.52 25.72 26.23
CA ASN A 77 4.49 24.65 26.15
C ASN A 77 4.81 23.41 27.00
N LYS A 78 5.24 23.59 28.24
CA LYS A 78 5.48 22.50 29.21
C LYS A 78 4.25 22.09 30.04
N ALA A 79 3.03 22.42 29.60
CA ALA A 79 1.83 22.30 30.44
C ALA A 79 0.74 21.32 29.96
N ILE A 80 0.92 20.58 28.85
CA ILE A 80 -0.16 19.72 28.31
C ILE A 80 0.15 18.20 28.35
N ILE A 81 1.41 17.77 28.51
CA ILE A 81 1.77 16.35 28.32
C ILE A 81 2.15 15.71 29.65
N ALA A 82 1.19 15.61 30.59
CA ALA A 82 1.43 14.98 31.90
C ALA A 82 0.90 13.54 32.01
N GLN A 83 0.40 12.93 30.92
CA GLN A 83 -0.17 11.57 30.96
C GLN A 83 0.54 10.54 30.07
N ASP A 84 1.45 10.97 29.19
CA ASP A 84 2.15 10.08 28.24
C ASP A 84 3.64 9.87 28.56
N GLU A 85 4.14 10.47 29.66
CA GLU A 85 5.55 10.41 30.04
C GLU A 85 6.02 8.99 30.37
N VAL A 86 5.15 8.09 30.83
CA VAL A 86 5.53 6.72 31.22
C VAL A 86 5.82 5.84 30.00
N LEU A 87 5.01 5.97 28.94
CA LEU A 87 5.21 5.22 27.69
C LEU A 87 6.41 5.78 26.90
N PHE A 88 6.59 7.10 26.93
CA PHE A 88 7.72 7.77 26.28
C PHE A 88 9.06 7.44 26.96
N ASN A 89 9.10 7.42 28.31
CA ASN A 89 10.30 7.09 29.07
C ASN A 89 10.71 5.60 28.96
N PHE A 90 9.76 4.69 28.70
CA PHE A 90 10.08 3.28 28.45
C PHE A 90 10.81 3.07 27.11
N LEU A 91 10.50 3.89 26.10
CA LEU A 91 11.12 3.84 24.77
C LEU A 91 12.47 4.59 24.69
N GLU A 92 12.76 5.50 25.63
CA GLU A 92 14.01 6.26 25.68
C GLU A 92 15.22 5.45 26.22
N GLY A 93 14.98 4.26 26.78
CA GLY A 93 16.01 3.42 27.42
C GLY A 93 17.11 2.86 26.51
N SER A 94 17.06 3.12 25.20
CA SER A 94 18.09 2.66 24.25
C SER A 94 18.28 3.65 23.09
N SER A 95 18.44 4.94 23.37
CA SER A 95 18.67 5.96 22.33
C SER A 95 20.13 5.95 21.81
N GLU A 96 20.56 4.86 21.21
CA GLU A 96 21.65 4.92 20.22
C GLU A 96 21.10 5.61 18.96
N ARG A 97 21.29 6.92 18.87
CA ARG A 97 20.88 7.69 17.69
C ARG A 97 21.74 7.27 16.50
N LEU A 98 21.09 6.90 15.40
CA LEU A 98 21.78 6.60 14.14
C LEU A 98 22.68 7.78 13.74
N PRO A 99 23.87 7.53 13.18
CA PRO A 99 24.77 8.58 12.74
C PRO A 99 24.08 9.56 11.78
N PRO A 100 24.26 10.88 11.97
CA PRO A 100 23.64 11.88 11.10
C PRO A 100 24.20 11.77 9.68
N LEU A 101 23.37 12.12 8.69
CA LEU A 101 23.78 12.20 7.30
C LEU A 101 24.51 13.51 7.02
N ALA A 102 25.36 13.52 5.99
CA ALA A 102 26.04 14.74 5.56
C ALA A 102 25.02 15.81 5.15
N ALA A 103 25.29 17.07 5.52
CA ALA A 103 24.44 18.19 5.15
C ALA A 103 24.43 18.38 3.63
N ASN A 104 23.32 18.01 2.99
CA ASN A 104 23.17 18.12 1.54
C ASN A 104 21.74 18.62 1.20
N PRO A 105 21.59 19.86 0.70
CA PRO A 105 20.27 20.42 0.39
C PRO A 105 19.55 19.65 -0.73
N ARG A 106 20.28 18.95 -1.60
CA ARG A 106 19.69 18.09 -2.63
C ARG A 106 19.10 16.82 -2.02
N LEU A 107 19.78 16.25 -1.03
CA LEU A 107 19.31 15.07 -0.29
C LEU A 107 18.01 15.38 0.47
N GLU A 108 17.99 16.51 1.18
CA GLU A 108 16.80 16.99 1.90
C GLU A 108 15.58 17.12 0.97
N LYS A 109 15.74 17.76 -0.19
CA LYS A 109 14.64 17.89 -1.19
C LYS A 109 14.14 16.54 -1.70
N HIS A 110 15.04 15.58 -1.94
CA HIS A 110 14.64 14.24 -2.38
C HIS A 110 13.90 13.49 -1.29
N ILE A 111 14.33 13.58 -0.02
CA ILE A 111 13.65 12.97 1.13
C ILE A 111 12.26 13.58 1.31
N GLN A 112 12.13 14.91 1.24
CA GLN A 112 10.82 15.59 1.29
C GLN A 112 9.89 15.13 0.16
N THR A 113 10.41 15.02 -1.06
CA THR A 113 9.65 14.52 -2.21
C THR A 113 9.22 13.07 -2.01
N LEU A 114 10.12 12.22 -1.49
CA LEU A 114 9.80 10.83 -1.18
C LEU A 114 8.68 10.76 -0.14
N PHE A 115 8.79 11.51 0.95
CA PHE A 115 7.79 11.53 2.03
C PHE A 115 6.40 11.92 1.51
N ALA A 116 6.30 12.98 0.70
CA ALA A 116 5.04 13.38 0.08
C ALA A 116 4.46 12.32 -0.87
N LEU A 117 5.31 11.51 -1.52
CA LEU A 117 4.84 10.42 -2.39
C LEU A 117 4.33 9.21 -1.62
N VAL A 118 4.73 9.03 -0.35
CA VAL A 118 4.45 7.82 0.45
C VAL A 118 3.57 8.09 1.68
N GLU A 119 3.01 9.30 1.81
CA GLU A 119 2.21 9.72 2.96
C GLU A 119 0.85 8.97 3.02
N PRO A 120 0.57 8.17 4.06
CA PRO A 120 -0.60 7.28 4.11
C PRO A 120 -1.94 7.99 3.93
N GLU A 121 -2.12 9.14 4.55
CA GLU A 121 -3.37 9.91 4.56
C GLU A 121 -3.74 10.50 3.19
N THR A 122 -2.80 10.47 2.24
CA THR A 122 -2.99 11.02 0.90
C THR A 122 -3.43 9.98 -0.13
N PHE A 123 -3.54 8.71 0.24
CA PHE A 123 -4.00 7.65 -0.66
C PHE A 123 -5.50 7.45 -0.57
N SER A 124 -6.15 7.23 -1.72
CA SER A 124 -7.51 6.72 -1.74
C SER A 124 -7.52 5.24 -1.34
N THR A 125 -8.56 4.84 -0.61
CA THR A 125 -8.83 3.43 -0.25
C THR A 125 -9.92 2.82 -1.13
N GLU A 126 -10.38 3.55 -2.15
CA GLU A 126 -11.36 3.08 -3.11
C GLU A 126 -10.74 2.13 -4.13
N ASN A 127 -11.52 1.14 -4.59
CA ASN A 127 -11.10 0.20 -5.62
C ASN A 127 -11.57 0.66 -7.02
N THR A 128 -11.33 1.92 -7.36
CA THR A 128 -11.57 2.48 -8.70
C THR A 128 -10.31 2.38 -9.54
N GLU A 129 -10.46 2.30 -10.87
CA GLU A 129 -9.31 2.21 -11.78
C GLU A 129 -8.35 3.39 -11.61
N GLU A 130 -8.91 4.59 -11.42
CA GLU A 130 -8.14 5.83 -11.21
C GLU A 130 -7.35 5.81 -9.89
N ALA A 131 -7.96 5.37 -8.78
CA ALA A 131 -7.28 5.25 -7.49
C ALA A 131 -6.13 4.23 -7.53
N VAL A 132 -6.33 3.10 -8.21
CA VAL A 132 -5.29 2.08 -8.38
C VAL A 132 -4.14 2.60 -9.25
N ALA A 133 -4.45 3.29 -10.34
CA ALA A 133 -3.44 3.86 -11.23
C ALA A 133 -2.60 4.95 -10.54
N ASP A 134 -3.21 5.87 -9.79
CA ASP A 134 -2.48 6.88 -9.02
C ASP A 134 -1.55 6.23 -7.99
N PHE A 135 -2.05 5.22 -7.27
CA PHE A 135 -1.23 4.48 -6.30
C PHE A 135 0.01 3.87 -6.95
N ASP A 136 -0.16 3.19 -8.09
CA ASP A 136 0.92 2.53 -8.82
C ASP A 136 1.96 3.54 -9.35
N ASP A 137 1.51 4.68 -9.88
CA ASP A 137 2.38 5.75 -10.34
C ASP A 137 3.17 6.37 -9.19
N ARG A 138 2.53 6.58 -8.03
CA ARG A 138 3.20 7.05 -6.82
C ARG A 138 4.23 6.04 -6.32
N LEU A 139 3.90 4.75 -6.28
CA LEU A 139 4.80 3.68 -5.86
C LEU A 139 6.06 3.64 -6.76
N LYS A 140 5.87 3.72 -8.08
CA LYS A 140 6.95 3.75 -9.05
C LYS A 140 7.86 4.97 -8.86
N ARG A 141 7.27 6.16 -8.70
CA ARG A 141 8.02 7.41 -8.47
C ARG A 141 8.74 7.40 -7.13
N ALA A 142 8.11 6.90 -6.08
CA ALA A 142 8.71 6.75 -4.76
C ALA A 142 9.92 5.80 -4.81
N GLY A 143 9.78 4.65 -5.48
CA GLY A 143 10.89 3.71 -5.70
C GLY A 143 12.07 4.34 -6.46
N ALA A 144 11.80 5.15 -7.49
CA ALA A 144 12.84 5.89 -8.20
C ALA A 144 13.54 6.92 -7.28
N LYS A 145 12.79 7.61 -6.42
CA LYS A 145 13.35 8.58 -5.46
C LYS A 145 14.18 7.91 -4.38
N ALA A 146 13.73 6.79 -3.84
CA ALA A 146 14.48 6.00 -2.87
C ALA A 146 15.85 5.58 -3.43
N LYS A 147 15.91 5.07 -4.68
CA LYS A 147 17.18 4.73 -5.34
C LYS A 147 18.14 5.92 -5.49
N VAL A 148 17.60 7.13 -5.70
CA VAL A 148 18.42 8.35 -5.77
C VAL A 148 18.99 8.69 -4.40
N ILE A 149 18.19 8.58 -3.34
CA ILE A 149 18.62 8.82 -1.96
C ILE A 149 19.69 7.81 -1.54
N GLU A 150 19.48 6.52 -1.81
CA GLU A 150 20.43 5.43 -1.52
C GLU A 150 21.79 5.61 -2.21
N ARG A 151 21.87 6.35 -3.30
CA ARG A 151 23.15 6.67 -3.97
C ARG A 151 23.87 7.87 -3.37
N ILE A 152 23.17 8.70 -2.61
CA ILE A 152 23.71 9.92 -1.99
C ILE A 152 24.16 9.64 -0.55
N VAL A 153 23.42 8.77 0.15
CA VAL A 153 23.70 8.29 1.52
C VAL A 153 24.79 7.24 1.50
#